data_AF-A0A3A0CSR4-F1
#
_entry.id   AF-A0A3A0CSR4-F1
#
_cell.length_a   1.000
_cell.length_b   1.000
_cell.length_c   1.000
_cell.angle_alpha   90.00
_cell.angle_beta   90.00
_cell.angle_gamma   90.00
#
_symmetry.space_group_name_H-M   'P 1'
#
loop_
_entity.id
_entity.type
_entity.pdbx_description
1 polymer ?
#
loop_
_entity_poly.entity_id
_entity_poly.type
_entity_poly.pdbx_seq_one_letter_code
_entity_poly.pdbx_strand_id
1 'polypeptide(L)'
;MNSDDNKIRGTGVTKLSTGAFQGYFGGCPHCGESEGPHNVGRAHWLVCREHCVRWWIGENLFAAWRSETPEEWEKTRCWLSGFRMVDPVYGEDSNLGGEADGNGL
;
A
#
# COMPACT_ATOMS: atom_id res chain seq x y z
N MET A 1 -1.26 -25.96 32.06
CA MET A 1 -2.53 -25.31 32.43
C MET A 1 -2.33 -23.82 32.18
N ASN A 2 -2.66 -23.35 30.98
CA ASN A 2 -3.93 -22.72 30.58
C ASN A 2 -3.85 -21.20 30.83
N SER A 3 -3.90 -20.38 29.78
CA SER A 3 -5.16 -19.79 29.21
C SER A 3 -5.69 -18.75 30.20
N ASP A 4 -5.93 -17.46 29.91
CA ASP A 4 -6.25 -16.65 28.75
C ASP A 4 -5.79 -15.19 29.12
N ASP A 5 -5.83 -14.11 28.35
CA ASP A 5 -6.82 -13.52 27.44
C ASP A 5 -6.07 -12.47 26.59
N ASN A 6 -5.99 -12.62 25.27
CA ASN A 6 -6.93 -12.06 24.29
C ASN A 6 -7.40 -10.62 24.60
N LYS A 7 -6.68 -9.64 24.02
CA LYS A 7 -7.22 -8.29 23.79
C LYS A 7 -7.17 -7.95 22.31
N ILE A 8 -7.92 -8.71 21.50
CA ILE A 8 -8.36 -8.26 20.17
C ILE A 8 -9.46 -7.20 20.40
N ARG A 9 -9.10 -5.91 20.43
CA ARG A 9 -10.06 -4.79 20.31
C ARG A 9 -9.38 -3.61 19.62
N GLY A 10 -9.70 -3.42 18.34
CA GLY A 10 -9.31 -2.23 17.58
C GLY A 10 -9.40 -2.41 16.06
N THR A 11 -10.60 -2.61 15.52
CA THR A 11 -10.89 -2.33 14.11
C THR A 11 -10.75 -0.82 13.88
N GLY A 12 -9.55 -0.41 13.49
CA GLY A 12 -9.23 0.95 13.09
C GLY A 12 -7.84 0.90 12.50
N VAL A 13 -7.76 0.91 11.17
CA VAL A 13 -6.51 0.84 10.39
C VAL A 13 -5.70 2.10 10.70
N THR A 14 -4.99 2.10 11.83
CA THR A 14 -4.30 3.26 12.42
C THR A 14 -2.83 3.31 12.04
N LYS A 15 -2.37 2.46 11.13
CA LYS A 15 -0.95 2.33 10.76
C LYS A 15 -0.74 2.33 9.26
N LEU A 16 -1.15 3.41 8.58
CA LEU A 16 -0.68 3.63 7.22
C LEU A 16 0.76 4.16 7.17
N SER A 17 1.24 4.77 8.26
CA SER A 17 2.62 5.24 8.40
C SER A 17 3.67 4.13 8.53
N THR A 18 3.28 2.87 8.70
CA THR A 18 4.19 1.75 9.02
C THR A 18 4.60 0.91 7.80
N GLY A 19 4.02 1.16 6.63
CA GLY A 19 4.32 0.42 5.38
C GLY A 19 5.34 1.09 4.44
N ALA A 20 5.54 0.47 3.28
CA ALA A 20 6.31 1.03 2.17
C ALA A 20 5.86 2.46 1.85
N PHE A 21 6.82 3.35 1.61
CA PHE A 21 6.59 4.77 1.34
C PHE A 21 5.75 5.48 2.42
N GLN A 22 5.77 5.00 3.67
CA GLN A 22 5.02 5.58 4.79
C GLN A 22 3.51 5.73 4.49
N GLY A 23 2.96 4.83 3.67
CA GLY A 23 1.54 4.85 3.31
C GLY A 23 1.15 5.85 2.23
N TYR A 24 2.11 6.56 1.61
CA TYR A 24 1.83 7.53 0.53
C TYR A 24 1.04 6.91 -0.63
N PHE A 25 1.32 5.66 -0.98
CA PHE A 25 0.61 4.92 -2.02
C PHE A 25 -0.50 4.01 -1.45
N GLY A 26 -0.98 4.33 -0.26
CA GLY A 26 -1.99 3.56 0.47
C GLY A 26 -1.46 2.27 1.08
N GLY A 27 -2.34 1.58 1.78
CA GLY A 27 -2.02 0.34 2.50
C GLY A 27 -3.12 -0.71 2.42
N CYS A 28 -2.83 -1.87 2.99
CA CYS A 28 -3.77 -2.99 3.04
C CYS A 28 -5.10 -2.59 3.71
N PRO A 29 -6.27 -2.90 3.13
CA PRO A 29 -7.56 -2.63 3.77
C PRO A 29 -7.78 -3.35 5.11
N HIS A 30 -6.97 -4.38 5.40
CA HIS A 30 -7.10 -5.19 6.60
C HIS A 30 -6.18 -4.72 7.73
N CYS A 31 -4.91 -4.40 7.43
CA CYS A 31 -3.92 -4.03 8.45
C CYS A 31 -3.23 -2.68 8.22
N GLY A 32 -3.42 -2.03 7.08
CA GLY A 32 -2.75 -0.78 6.71
C GLY A 32 -1.31 -0.95 6.21
N GLU A 33 -0.71 -2.13 6.36
CA GLU A 33 0.67 -2.37 5.95
C GLU A 33 0.81 -2.48 4.43
N SER A 34 2.01 -2.17 3.92
CA SER A 34 2.36 -2.30 2.51
C SER A 34 3.83 -2.67 2.33
N GLU A 35 4.12 -3.43 1.27
CA GLU A 35 5.46 -3.84 0.86
C GLU A 35 5.63 -3.60 -0.65
N GLY A 36 6.82 -3.19 -1.06
CA GLY A 36 7.20 -2.99 -2.46
C GLY A 36 8.13 -1.79 -2.65
N PRO A 37 8.25 -1.26 -3.89
CA PRO A 37 7.46 -1.59 -5.07
C PRO A 37 7.92 -2.89 -5.75
N HIS A 38 6.97 -3.62 -6.32
CA HIS A 38 7.21 -4.77 -7.19
C HIS A 38 6.90 -4.38 -8.63
N ASN A 39 7.87 -4.58 -9.52
CA ASN A 39 7.81 -4.07 -10.88
C ASN A 39 7.38 -5.15 -11.88
N VAL A 40 6.53 -4.77 -12.83
CA VAL A 40 6.22 -5.55 -14.03
C VAL A 40 6.35 -4.61 -15.22
N GLY A 41 7.53 -4.58 -15.83
CA GLY A 41 7.90 -3.49 -16.74
C GLY A 41 7.81 -2.15 -16.01
N ARG A 42 7.23 -1.15 -16.67
CA ARG A 42 7.04 0.18 -16.08
C ARG A 42 5.96 0.25 -14.98
N ALA A 43 5.18 -0.81 -14.75
CA ALA A 43 4.08 -0.82 -13.79
C ALA A 43 4.58 -1.20 -12.39
N HIS A 44 4.12 -0.45 -11.39
CA HIS A 44 4.52 -0.60 -10.00
C HIS A 44 3.35 -1.08 -9.15
N TRP A 45 3.63 -2.06 -8.29
CA TRP A 45 2.65 -2.70 -7.43
C TRP A 45 3.12 -2.68 -5.99
N LEU A 46 2.18 -2.51 -5.06
CA LEU A 46 2.39 -2.81 -3.65
C LEU A 46 1.58 -4.03 -3.26
N VAL A 47 2.04 -4.71 -2.22
CA VAL A 47 1.38 -5.89 -1.68
C VAL A 47 1.26 -5.82 -0.17
N CYS A 48 0.37 -6.63 0.37
CA CYS A 48 0.41 -7.09 1.75
C CYS A 48 0.53 -8.61 1.75
N ARG A 49 1.66 -9.13 2.22
CA ARG A 49 1.92 -10.58 2.28
C ARG A 49 1.03 -11.29 3.29
N GLU A 50 0.72 -10.64 4.41
CA GLU A 50 -0.12 -11.21 5.48
C GLU A 50 -1.54 -11.51 4.99
N HIS A 51 -2.11 -10.59 4.21
CA HIS A 51 -3.49 -10.71 3.70
C HIS A 51 -3.57 -11.18 2.24
N CYS A 52 -2.43 -11.47 1.60
CA CYS A 52 -2.32 -11.87 0.20
C CYS A 52 -3.09 -10.93 -0.75
N VAL A 53 -2.97 -9.62 -0.55
CA VAL A 53 -3.58 -8.60 -1.42
C VAL A 53 -2.54 -7.74 -2.12
N ARG A 54 -2.90 -7.18 -3.28
CA ARG A 54 -2.06 -6.27 -4.07
C ARG A 54 -2.86 -5.13 -4.67
N TRP A 55 -2.20 -4.01 -4.95
CA TRP A 55 -2.78 -2.89 -5.66
C TRP A 55 -1.74 -2.20 -6.55
N TRP A 56 -2.22 -1.57 -7.62
CA TRP A 56 -1.40 -0.83 -8.57
C TRP A 56 -1.22 0.59 -8.06
N ILE A 57 0.02 1.11 -8.10
CA ILE A 57 0.33 2.46 -7.61
C ILE A 57 0.68 3.44 -8.73
N GLY A 58 0.89 2.95 -9.95
CA GLY A 58 1.21 3.78 -11.11
C GLY A 58 2.18 3.14 -12.08
N GLU A 59 2.50 3.86 -13.15
CA GLU A 59 3.54 3.52 -14.12
C GLU A 59 4.61 4.60 -14.17
N ASN A 60 5.87 4.24 -14.42
CA ASN A 60 7.01 5.16 -14.53
C ASN A 60 7.26 6.04 -13.28
N LEU A 61 6.80 5.62 -12.10
CA LEU A 61 7.05 6.35 -10.85
C LEU A 61 8.51 6.21 -10.39
N PHE A 62 9.13 5.05 -10.68
CA PHE A 62 10.50 4.76 -10.32
C PHE A 62 11.31 4.37 -11.56
N ALA A 63 12.63 4.58 -11.52
CA ALA A 63 13.51 4.19 -12.62
C ALA A 63 14.06 2.75 -12.49
N ALA A 64 13.87 2.10 -11.34
CA ALA A 64 14.46 0.78 -11.03
C ALA A 64 14.10 -0.31 -12.05
N TRP A 65 12.86 -0.29 -12.58
CA TRP A 65 12.42 -1.25 -13.59
C TRP A 65 13.26 -1.25 -14.87
N ARG A 66 13.98 -0.15 -15.18
CA ARG A 66 14.83 -0.06 -16.37
C ARG A 66 16.07 -0.93 -16.28
N SER A 67 16.46 -1.33 -15.07
CA SER A 67 17.59 -2.21 -14.82
C SER A 67 17.19 -3.68 -14.69
N GLU A 68 15.90 -3.98 -14.80
CA GLU A 68 15.34 -5.34 -14.71
C GLU A 68 15.09 -5.93 -16.10
N THR A 69 15.03 -7.26 -16.18
CA THR A 69 14.77 -7.98 -17.42
C THR A 69 13.31 -8.44 -17.56
N PRO A 70 12.84 -8.75 -18.78
CA PRO A 70 11.52 -9.34 -19.00
C PRO A 70 11.27 -10.62 -18.20
N GLU A 71 12.30 -11.44 -17.98
CA GLU A 71 12.20 -12.67 -17.19
C GLU A 71 11.99 -12.38 -15.69
N GLU A 72 12.59 -11.32 -15.17
CA GLU A 72 12.36 -10.85 -13.78
C GLU A 72 10.95 -10.30 -13.62
N TRP A 73 10.45 -9.57 -14.61
CA TRP A 73 9.05 -9.11 -14.64
C TRP A 73 8.07 -10.27 -14.70
N GLU A 74 8.37 -11.31 -15.49
CA GLU A 74 7.49 -12.47 -15.59
C GLU A 74 7.45 -13.28 -14.29
N LYS A 75 8.60 -13.44 -13.60
CA LYS A 75 8.63 -14.03 -12.25
C LYS A 75 7.80 -13.22 -11.27
N THR A 76 7.94 -11.89 -11.30
CA THR A 76 7.17 -10.98 -10.44
C THR A 76 5.68 -11.05 -10.76
N ARG A 77 5.31 -11.07 -12.04
CA ARG A 77 3.92 -11.22 -12.51
C ARG A 77 3.32 -12.54 -12.06
N CYS A 78 4.06 -13.64 -12.19
CA CYS A 78 3.64 -14.96 -11.72
C CYS A 78 3.43 -14.96 -10.19
N TRP A 79 4.36 -14.40 -9.42
CA TRP A 79 4.21 -14.29 -7.96
C TRP A 79 3.02 -13.41 -7.57
N LEU A 80 2.83 -12.24 -8.21
CA LEU A 80 1.70 -11.34 -7.98
C LEU A 80 0.35 -11.99 -8.32
N SER A 81 0.31 -13.01 -9.20
CA SER A 81 -0.94 -13.71 -9.52
C SER A 81 -1.54 -14.45 -8.32
N GLY A 82 -0.74 -14.75 -7.30
CA GLY A 82 -1.21 -15.32 -6.03
C GLY A 82 -1.88 -14.31 -5.10
N PHE A 83 -1.84 -13.01 -5.43
CA PHE A 83 -2.40 -11.94 -4.62
C PHE A 83 -3.70 -11.42 -5.22
N ARG A 84 -4.71 -11.27 -4.37
CA ARG A 84 -5.99 -10.67 -4.75
C ARG A 84 -5.83 -9.17 -4.97
N MET A 85 -6.36 -8.66 -6.08
CA MET A 85 -6.39 -7.22 -6.34
C MET A 85 -7.40 -6.53 -5.43
N VAL A 86 -7.02 -5.40 -4.82
CA VAL A 86 -7.87 -4.58 -3.95
C VAL A 86 -7.63 -3.10 -4.19
N ASP A 87 -8.58 -2.26 -3.76
CA ASP A 87 -8.34 -0.83 -3.60
C ASP A 87 -7.65 -0.59 -2.25
N PRO A 88 -6.55 0.19 -2.19
CA PRO A 88 -5.86 0.47 -0.94
C PRO A 88 -6.62 1.50 -0.10
N VAL A 89 -6.33 1.53 1.20
CA VAL A 89 -6.83 2.57 2.11
C VAL A 89 -5.75 3.65 2.31
N TYR A 90 -6.18 4.91 2.38
CA TYR A 90 -5.33 6.09 2.56
C TYR A 90 -5.61 6.76 3.91
N GLY A 91 -4.61 7.42 4.48
CA GLY A 91 -4.69 8.03 5.82
C GLY A 91 -5.57 9.26 5.82
N GLU A 92 -6.23 9.50 6.95
CA GLU A 92 -7.08 10.68 7.19
C GLU A 92 -6.25 11.95 7.49
N ASP A 93 -5.13 12.14 6.82
CA ASP A 93 -4.29 13.35 6.89
C ASP A 93 -4.36 14.20 5.61
N SER A 94 -5.24 13.85 4.67
CA SER A 94 -5.50 14.65 3.46
C SER A 94 -6.31 15.94 3.71
N ASN A 95 -6.53 16.35 4.97
CA ASN A 95 -7.14 17.64 5.29
C ASN A 95 -6.09 18.76 5.18
N LEU A 96 -5.60 19.02 3.97
CA LEU A 96 -5.03 20.31 3.63
C LEU A 96 -6.20 21.30 3.58
N GLY A 97 -6.42 21.96 4.71
CA GLY A 97 -7.44 22.97 4.91
C GLY A 97 -7.47 23.97 3.76
N GLY A 98 -8.55 23.94 2.99
CA GLY A 98 -9.01 25.09 2.24
C GLY A 98 -9.71 26.05 3.19
N GLU A 99 -8.96 26.75 4.04
CA GLU A 99 -9.44 27.95 4.73
C GLU A 99 -9.11 29.16 3.84
N ALA A 100 -9.94 29.37 2.82
CA ALA A 100 -10.03 30.65 2.15
C ALA A 100 -10.88 31.59 3.01
N ASP A 101 -10.31 32.07 4.13
CA ASP A 101 -10.89 33.18 4.86
C ASP A 101 -10.62 34.48 4.09
N GLY A 102 -11.50 34.71 3.10
CA GLY A 102 -11.74 36.04 2.58
C GLY A 102 -12.40 36.89 3.66
N ASN A 103 -11.61 37.73 4.33
CA ASN A 103 -12.12 38.95 4.96
C ASN A 103 -11.38 40.13 4.36
N GLY A 104 -11.92 40.59 3.23
CA GLY A 104 -11.78 41.98 2.83
C GLY A 104 -12.77 42.81 3.62
N LEU A 105 -12.26 43.77 4.39
CA LEU A 105 -12.90 45.04 4.72
C LEU A 105 -11.79 46.05 4.99
#